data_AF-Q0RYL2-F1
#
_entry.id   AF-Q0RYL2-F1
#
_cell.length_a   1.000
_cell.length_b   1.000
_cell.length_c   1.000
_cell.angle_alpha   90.00
_cell.angle_beta   90.00
_cell.angle_gamma   90.00
#
_symmetry.space_group_name_H-M   'P 1'
#
loop_
_entity.id
_entity.type
_entity.pdbx_description
1 polymer ?
#
loop_
_entity_poly.entity_id
_entity_poly.type
_entity_poly.pdbx_seq_one_letter_code
_entity_poly.pdbx_strand_id
1 'polypeptide(L)'
;MMMGVRIWMLVDVEPGNERLLVGDQIEAATAWCRPEMLPAEVVSWDVPVQVERVAAIRPGEYDWVARNNNEHVSALLSDWKEPEGPTAISGCLMYDRYLKLFHHIVPTTRGRVLRRAVITREGTRTPNPLGGYSVDPSRPPTFTECGNVPPDRTATWNCVELDTDDE
;
A
#
# COMPACT_ATOMS: atom_id res chain seq x y z
N MET A 1 5.41 25.59 -8.77
CA MET A 1 5.37 24.30 -9.46
C MET A 1 5.62 23.26 -8.39
N MET A 2 4.55 22.69 -7.81
CA MET A 2 4.71 21.60 -6.83
C MET A 2 4.99 20.34 -7.64
N MET A 3 6.07 19.64 -7.28
CA MET A 3 6.41 18.35 -7.88
C MET A 3 5.44 17.30 -7.34
N GLY A 4 4.89 16.47 -8.22
CA GLY A 4 3.96 15.43 -7.81
C GLY A 4 4.56 14.44 -6.82
N VAL A 5 3.69 13.95 -5.94
CA VAL A 5 4.08 12.99 -4.91
C VAL A 5 4.22 11.63 -5.58
N ARG A 6 5.45 11.12 -5.63
CA ARG A 6 5.70 9.73 -6.00
C ARG A 6 5.49 8.87 -4.78
N ILE A 7 4.57 7.92 -4.88
CA ILE A 7 4.24 7.04 -3.77
C ILE A 7 4.26 5.59 -4.22
N TRP A 8 4.87 4.73 -3.41
CA TRP A 8 4.80 3.30 -3.63
C TRP A 8 3.50 2.75 -3.07
N MET A 9 2.95 1.77 -3.78
CA MET A 9 1.78 1.01 -3.37
C MET A 9 2.05 -0.49 -3.52
N LEU A 10 1.84 -1.22 -2.43
CA LEU A 10 1.66 -2.67 -2.44
C LEU A 10 0.31 -2.98 -3.07
N VAL A 11 0.33 -3.81 -4.09
CA VAL A 11 -0.86 -4.27 -4.77
C VAL A 11 -1.11 -5.71 -4.35
N ASP A 12 -2.29 -5.95 -3.77
CA ASP A 12 -2.73 -7.28 -3.38
C ASP A 12 -2.61 -8.27 -4.56
N VAL A 13 -2.26 -9.52 -4.24
CA VAL A 13 -2.02 -10.64 -5.17
C VAL A 13 -3.30 -11.20 -5.78
N GLU A 14 -4.40 -10.46 -5.67
CA GLU A 14 -5.67 -10.86 -6.24
C GLU A 14 -5.69 -10.85 -7.78
N PRO A 15 -6.50 -11.72 -8.39
CA PRO A 15 -6.58 -11.84 -9.84
C PRO A 15 -6.96 -10.52 -10.52
N GLY A 16 -6.18 -10.14 -11.53
CA GLY A 16 -6.35 -8.92 -12.34
C GLY A 16 -5.22 -7.93 -12.15
N ASN A 17 -4.62 -7.86 -10.96
CA ASN A 17 -3.55 -6.90 -10.65
C ASN A 17 -2.19 -7.28 -11.22
N GLU A 18 -1.98 -8.56 -11.55
CA GLU A 18 -0.80 -9.02 -12.30
C GLU A 18 -0.65 -8.33 -13.66
N ARG A 19 -1.76 -7.76 -14.17
CA ARG A 19 -1.88 -7.13 -15.47
C ARG A 19 -1.58 -5.64 -15.47
N LEU A 20 -1.42 -4.99 -14.31
CA LEU A 20 -1.08 -3.56 -14.26
C LEU A 20 0.22 -3.31 -15.00
N LEU A 21 0.22 -2.39 -15.95
CA LEU A 21 1.38 -2.00 -16.76
C LEU A 21 1.82 -0.57 -16.41
N VAL A 22 3.08 -0.26 -16.73
CA VAL A 22 3.55 1.12 -16.70
C VAL A 22 2.69 1.96 -17.67
N GLY A 23 2.20 3.09 -17.18
CA GLY A 23 1.31 3.98 -17.91
C GLY A 23 -0.18 3.81 -17.59
N ASP A 24 -0.58 2.70 -16.95
CA ASP A 24 -1.97 2.47 -16.56
C ASP A 24 -2.40 3.44 -15.46
N GLN A 25 -3.67 3.83 -15.51
CA GLN A 25 -4.33 4.57 -14.44
C GLN A 25 -4.91 3.58 -13.42
N ILE A 26 -4.70 3.86 -12.14
CA ILE A 26 -5.26 3.07 -11.04
C ILE A 26 -6.05 3.97 -10.09
N GLU A 27 -7.18 3.45 -9.62
CA GLU A 27 -7.95 3.99 -8.50
C GLU A 27 -8.22 2.84 -7.54
N ALA A 28 -7.76 2.96 -6.30
CA ALA A 28 -7.66 1.86 -5.36
C ALA A 28 -8.04 2.29 -3.94
N ALA A 29 -8.84 1.48 -3.24
CA ALA A 29 -9.08 1.66 -1.81
C ALA A 29 -7.79 1.33 -1.04
N THR A 30 -7.26 2.28 -0.27
CA THR A 30 -5.90 2.16 0.26
C THR A 30 -5.82 2.32 1.77
N ALA A 31 -4.89 1.57 2.36
CA ALA A 31 -4.43 1.75 3.73
C ALA A 31 -2.93 2.07 3.72
N TRP A 32 -2.43 2.66 4.80
CA TRP A 32 -1.00 2.85 5.02
C TRP A 32 -0.39 1.62 5.67
N CYS A 33 0.67 1.11 5.05
CA CYS A 33 1.57 0.12 5.60
C CYS A 33 2.79 0.83 6.19
N ARG A 34 3.13 0.50 7.44
CA ARG A 34 4.27 1.09 8.14
C ARG A 34 5.62 0.58 7.60
N PRO A 35 6.69 1.38 7.71
CA PRO A 35 7.98 1.07 7.09
C PRO A 35 8.72 -0.12 7.71
N GLU A 36 8.43 -0.52 8.96
CA GLU A 36 9.24 -1.51 9.68
C GLU A 36 9.21 -2.90 9.03
N MET A 37 8.19 -3.18 8.23
CA MET A 37 7.99 -4.46 7.56
C MET A 37 8.35 -4.42 6.06
N LEU A 38 8.84 -3.28 5.57
CA LEU A 38 9.06 -3.01 4.15
C LEU A 38 10.56 -2.94 3.81
N PRO A 39 10.97 -3.37 2.60
CA PRO A 39 12.27 -3.00 2.08
C PRO A 39 12.32 -1.47 1.85
N ALA A 40 13.47 -0.85 2.15
CA ALA A 40 13.58 0.62 2.13
C ALA A 40 13.24 1.25 0.77
N GLU A 41 13.42 0.50 -0.32
CA GLU A 41 13.15 0.92 -1.69
C GLU A 41 11.67 1.20 -1.99
N VAL A 42 10.74 0.58 -1.25
CA VAL A 42 9.29 0.80 -1.39
C VAL A 42 8.72 1.70 -0.31
N VAL A 43 9.57 2.24 0.57
CA VAL A 43 9.14 3.20 1.58
C VAL A 43 9.14 4.59 0.94
N SER A 44 7.96 5.18 0.85
CA SER A 44 7.80 6.61 0.60
C SER A 44 8.05 7.36 1.91
N TRP A 45 9.10 8.16 1.92
CA TRP A 45 9.56 8.88 3.11
C TRP A 45 8.95 10.29 3.17
N ASP A 46 8.59 10.69 4.38
CA ASP A 46 8.16 12.05 4.74
C ASP A 46 7.07 12.62 3.82
N VAL A 47 6.07 11.79 3.47
CA VAL A 47 4.96 12.18 2.61
C VAL A 47 4.07 13.18 3.36
N PRO A 48 3.92 14.41 2.86
CA PRO A 48 3.10 15.42 3.51
C PRO A 48 1.62 15.08 3.38
N VAL A 49 0.93 15.03 4.52
CA VAL A 49 -0.49 14.68 4.60
C VAL A 49 -1.23 15.53 5.63
N GLN A 50 -2.54 15.64 5.45
CA GLN A 50 -3.51 16.06 6.43
C GLN A 50 -4.13 14.79 7.05
N VAL A 51 -3.99 14.63 8.36
CA VAL A 51 -4.63 13.53 9.11
C VAL A 51 -5.96 14.00 9.68
N GLU A 52 -6.99 13.18 9.45
CA GLU A 52 -8.35 13.41 9.91
C GLU A 52 -8.83 12.20 10.70
N ARG A 53 -9.55 12.46 11.79
CA ARG A 53 -10.28 11.41 12.50
C ARG A 53 -11.71 11.36 11.98
N VAL A 54 -12.13 10.19 11.53
CA VAL A 54 -13.46 9.94 10.97
C VAL A 54 -14.21 8.92 11.82
N ALA A 55 -15.54 8.94 11.77
CA ALA A 55 -16.33 7.94 12.47
C ALA A 55 -16.06 6.54 11.89
N ALA A 56 -15.77 5.57 12.75
CA ALA A 56 -15.59 4.18 12.35
C ALA A 56 -16.97 3.49 12.13
N ILE A 57 -16.93 2.24 11.65
CA ILE A 57 -18.13 1.43 11.45
C ILE A 57 -18.88 1.13 12.76
N ARG A 58 -18.16 1.09 13.89
CA ARG A 58 -18.73 0.82 15.21
C ARG A 58 -19.05 2.15 15.91
N PRO A 59 -20.25 2.29 16.51
CA PRO A 59 -20.63 3.52 17.20
C PRO A 59 -19.65 3.88 18.32
N GLY A 60 -19.19 5.14 18.32
CA GLY A 60 -18.25 5.66 19.32
C GLY A 60 -16.78 5.32 19.06
N GLU A 61 -16.48 4.55 18.01
CA GLU A 61 -15.12 4.31 17.54
C GLU A 61 -14.77 5.27 16.39
N TYR A 62 -13.47 5.43 16.15
CA TYR A 62 -12.93 6.32 15.14
C TYR A 62 -11.85 5.62 14.33
N ASP A 63 -11.78 5.98 13.05
CA ASP A 63 -10.72 5.64 12.13
C ASP A 63 -9.87 6.90 11.86
N TRP A 64 -8.64 6.70 11.42
CA TRP A 64 -7.74 7.77 11.01
C TRP A 64 -7.50 7.68 9.51
N VAL A 65 -7.62 8.80 8.81
CA VAL A 65 -7.40 8.88 7.36
C VAL A 65 -6.35 9.94 7.11
N ALA A 66 -5.34 9.60 6.32
CA ALA A 66 -4.36 10.53 5.79
C ALA A 66 -4.73 10.91 4.36
N ARG A 67 -4.75 12.22 4.07
CA ARG A 67 -5.01 12.77 2.75
C ARG A 67 -3.85 13.67 2.33
N ASN A 68 -3.41 13.62 1.08
CA ASN A 68 -2.53 14.66 0.56
C ASN A 68 -3.35 15.88 0.09
N ASN A 69 -2.65 16.99 -0.18
CA ASN A 69 -3.30 18.27 -0.49
C ASN A 69 -4.07 18.30 -1.82
N ASN A 70 -3.80 17.38 -2.76
CA ASN A 70 -4.50 17.30 -4.03
C ASN A 70 -5.62 16.24 -4.02
N GLU A 71 -5.87 15.60 -2.88
CA GLU A 71 -6.88 14.54 -2.67
C GLU A 71 -6.66 13.25 -3.50
N HIS A 72 -5.56 13.15 -4.26
CA HIS A 72 -5.28 11.95 -5.05
C HIS A 72 -4.71 10.82 -4.20
N VAL A 73 -4.15 11.14 -3.03
CA VAL A 73 -3.78 10.14 -2.02
C VAL A 73 -4.73 10.31 -0.85
N SER A 74 -5.59 9.32 -0.62
CA SER A 74 -6.33 9.16 0.62
C SER A 74 -6.19 7.73 1.07
N ALA A 75 -5.71 7.50 2.29
CA ALA A 75 -5.53 6.15 2.83
C ALA A 75 -5.80 6.06 4.32
N LEU A 76 -6.29 4.89 4.76
CA LEU A 76 -6.56 4.59 6.16
C LEU A 76 -5.25 4.39 6.92
N LEU A 77 -5.08 5.02 8.08
CA LEU A 77 -3.94 4.79 8.96
C LEU A 77 -4.09 3.52 9.83
N SER A 78 -5.12 2.70 9.63
CA SER A 78 -5.35 1.44 10.35
C SER A 78 -5.18 1.58 11.87
N ASP A 79 -4.29 0.81 12.50
CA ASP A 79 -3.98 0.86 13.94
C ASP A 79 -3.08 2.03 14.34
N TRP A 80 -2.63 2.84 13.37
CA TRP A 80 -1.81 4.01 13.58
C TRP A 80 -2.63 5.22 14.00
N LYS A 81 -2.50 5.57 15.27
CA LYS A 81 -3.08 6.80 15.83
C LYS A 81 -2.08 7.94 15.66
N GLU A 82 -2.27 8.72 14.61
CA GLU A 82 -1.59 10.01 14.45
C GLU A 82 -2.45 11.16 15.00
N PRO A 83 -1.85 12.25 15.51
CA PRO A 83 -2.58 13.47 15.82
C PRO A 83 -3.30 14.02 14.60
N GLU A 84 -4.51 14.58 14.80
CA GLU A 84 -5.23 15.29 13.74
C GLU A 84 -4.45 16.54 13.33
N GLY A 85 -4.39 16.81 12.02
CA GLY A 85 -3.67 17.98 11.50
C GLY A 85 -2.66 17.66 10.39
N PRO A 86 -1.94 18.68 9.92
CA PRO A 86 -0.87 18.52 8.95
C PRO A 86 0.34 17.83 9.59
N THR A 87 0.87 16.82 8.91
CA THR A 87 2.06 16.06 9.34
C THR A 87 2.78 15.46 8.12
N ALA A 88 3.87 14.74 8.36
CA ALA A 88 4.56 13.93 7.36
C ALA A 88 4.58 12.47 7.82
N ILE A 89 4.18 11.56 6.95
CA ILE A 89 4.14 10.12 7.24
C ILE A 89 5.06 9.35 6.29
N SER A 90 5.75 8.35 6.84
CA SER A 90 6.58 7.44 6.06
C SER A 90 5.95 6.05 6.03
N GLY A 91 6.02 5.38 4.88
CA GLY A 91 5.46 4.05 4.71
C GLY A 91 5.23 3.71 3.24
N CYS A 92 4.29 2.81 2.98
CA CYS A 92 3.84 2.46 1.63
C CYS A 92 2.32 2.38 1.63
N LEU A 93 1.67 2.73 0.54
CA LEU A 93 0.25 2.42 0.41
C LEU A 93 0.06 0.92 0.26
N MET A 94 -1.07 0.41 0.70
CA MET A 94 -1.51 -0.96 0.48
C MET A 94 -2.89 -0.89 -0.14
N TYR A 95 -3.04 -1.41 -1.35
CA TYR A 95 -4.34 -1.64 -1.93
C TYR A 95 -5.05 -2.74 -1.15
N ASP A 96 -6.23 -2.44 -0.62
CA ASP A 96 -7.08 -3.39 0.07
C ASP A 96 -8.56 -3.17 -0.32
N ARG A 97 -9.06 -4.05 -1.18
CA ARG A 97 -10.46 -4.02 -1.65
C ARG A 97 -11.49 -4.32 -0.56
N TYR A 98 -11.06 -4.90 0.55
CA TYR A 98 -11.90 -5.33 1.66
C TYR A 98 -12.03 -4.26 2.73
N LEU A 99 -11.33 -3.13 2.63
CA LEU A 99 -11.51 -1.99 3.55
C LEU A 99 -13.00 -1.63 3.73
N LYS A 100 -13.78 -1.67 2.64
CA LYS A 100 -15.24 -1.43 2.67
C LYS A 100 -16.05 -2.40 3.53
N LEU A 101 -15.51 -3.58 3.84
CA LEU A 101 -16.17 -4.56 4.70
C LEU A 101 -15.95 -4.25 6.18
N PHE A 102 -14.88 -3.51 6.50
CA PHE A 102 -14.44 -3.28 7.87
C PHE A 102 -14.54 -1.82 8.32
N HIS A 103 -14.62 -0.88 7.38
CA HIS A 103 -14.59 0.56 7.64
C HIS A 103 -15.78 1.28 7.02
N HIS A 104 -16.23 2.33 7.70
CA HIS A 104 -17.32 3.18 7.21
C HIS A 104 -16.86 4.08 6.07
N ILE A 105 -15.63 4.60 6.17
CA ILE A 105 -14.97 5.37 5.12
C ILE A 105 -14.04 4.45 4.36
N VAL A 106 -14.08 4.55 3.03
CA VAL A 106 -13.18 3.82 2.13
C VAL A 106 -12.31 4.85 1.44
N PRO A 107 -11.15 5.19 2.03
CA PRO A 107 -10.24 6.15 1.43
C PRO A 107 -9.61 5.55 0.17
N THR A 108 -9.45 6.38 -0.85
CA THR A 108 -9.04 5.96 -2.19
C THR A 108 -7.82 6.74 -2.66
N THR A 109 -6.85 6.04 -3.23
CA THR A 109 -5.72 6.64 -3.95
C THR A 109 -5.93 6.48 -5.45
N ARG A 110 -5.63 7.53 -6.22
CA ARG A 110 -5.54 7.52 -7.67
C ARG A 110 -4.16 7.95 -8.16
N GLY A 111 -3.73 7.38 -9.28
CA GLY A 111 -2.49 7.79 -9.94
C GLY A 111 -2.14 6.95 -11.15
N ARG A 112 -1.11 7.37 -11.88
CA ARG A 112 -0.54 6.62 -13.00
C ARG A 112 0.60 5.74 -12.52
N VAL A 113 0.63 4.48 -12.96
CA VAL A 113 1.74 3.56 -12.69
C VAL A 113 2.99 4.03 -13.45
N LEU A 114 4.05 4.40 -12.71
CA LEU A 114 5.35 4.76 -13.26
C LEU A 114 6.28 3.56 -13.34
N ARG A 115 6.31 2.74 -12.29
CA ARG A 115 7.22 1.61 -12.15
C ARG A 115 6.52 0.43 -11.50
N ARG A 116 7.08 -0.76 -11.74
CA ARG A 116 6.60 -2.02 -11.18
C ARG A 116 7.75 -2.77 -10.54
N ALA A 117 7.45 -3.41 -9.42
CA ALA A 117 8.38 -4.25 -8.70
C ALA A 117 7.65 -5.40 -8.01
N VAL A 118 8.43 -6.32 -7.48
CA VAL A 118 7.97 -7.37 -6.59
C VAL A 118 8.79 -7.33 -5.31
N ILE A 119 8.10 -7.48 -4.19
CA ILE A 119 8.75 -7.80 -2.92
C ILE A 119 8.75 -9.31 -2.79
N THR A 120 9.94 -9.85 -2.60
CA THR A 120 10.15 -11.28 -2.40
C THR A 120 10.68 -11.51 -1.00
N ARG A 121 10.34 -12.67 -0.43
CA ARG A 121 10.87 -13.10 0.85
C ARG A 121 11.21 -14.57 0.82
N GLU A 122 12.36 -14.92 1.34
CA GLU A 122 12.68 -16.31 1.64
C GLU A 122 11.82 -16.75 2.84
N GLY A 123 11.19 -17.91 2.73
CA GLY A 123 10.35 -18.43 3.80
C GLY A 123 9.79 -19.81 3.48
N THR A 124 9.44 -20.53 4.53
CA THR A 124 8.78 -21.83 4.43
C THR A 124 7.28 -21.59 4.23
N ARG A 125 6.71 -22.14 3.17
CA ARG A 125 5.26 -22.12 2.95
C ARG A 125 4.64 -23.28 3.70
N THR A 126 3.73 -22.97 4.61
CA THR A 126 2.87 -23.96 5.27
C THR A 126 1.48 -23.83 4.65
N PRO A 127 1.06 -24.77 3.77
CA PRO A 127 -0.26 -24.73 3.18
C PRO A 127 -1.35 -24.77 4.26
N ASN A 128 -2.41 -23.99 4.07
CA ASN A 128 -3.59 -24.10 4.91
C ASN A 128 -4.67 -24.95 4.20
N PRO A 129 -5.61 -25.57 4.94
CA PRO A 129 -6.66 -26.41 4.36
C PRO A 129 -7.62 -25.69 3.38
N LEU A 130 -7.59 -24.36 3.33
CA LEU A 130 -8.47 -23.52 2.50
C LEU A 130 -7.81 -23.10 1.17
N GLY A 131 -6.65 -23.67 0.83
CA GLY A 131 -5.94 -23.41 -0.43
C GLY A 131 -4.99 -22.21 -0.39
N GLY A 132 -4.85 -21.53 0.75
CA GLY A 132 -3.81 -20.54 0.99
C GLY A 132 -2.55 -21.15 1.58
N TYR A 133 -1.59 -20.30 1.96
CA TYR A 133 -0.41 -20.70 2.71
C TYR A 133 -0.02 -19.60 3.71
N SER A 134 0.45 -20.01 4.88
CA SER A 134 1.21 -19.14 5.78
C SER A 134 2.67 -19.16 5.33
N VAL A 135 3.35 -18.02 5.43
CA VAL A 135 4.79 -17.93 5.16
C VAL A 135 5.49 -17.65 6.48
N ASP A 136 6.36 -18.57 6.90
CA ASP A 136 7.31 -18.33 7.98
C ASP A 136 8.59 -17.75 7.38
N PRO A 137 8.86 -16.45 7.56
CA PRO A 137 9.96 -15.79 6.89
C PRO A 137 11.30 -16.16 7.54
N SER A 138 12.30 -16.48 6.72
CA SER A 138 13.67 -16.79 7.17
C SER A 138 14.61 -15.59 7.08
N ARG A 139 14.29 -14.60 6.24
CA ARG A 139 15.12 -13.41 5.98
C ARG A 139 14.29 -12.13 5.79
N PRO A 140 14.91 -10.94 5.84
CA PRO A 140 14.25 -9.69 5.45
C PRO A 140 13.70 -9.76 4.01
N PRO A 141 12.63 -9.00 3.70
CA PRO A 141 12.14 -8.89 2.33
C PRO A 141 13.19 -8.25 1.41
N THR A 142 13.19 -8.64 0.14
CA THR A 142 14.03 -8.04 -0.90
C THR A 142 13.17 -7.41 -1.98
N PHE A 143 13.51 -6.20 -2.39
CA PHE A 143 12.96 -5.53 -3.55
C PHE A 143 13.58 -6.08 -4.85
N THR A 144 12.75 -6.29 -5.87
CA THR A 144 13.23 -6.63 -7.21
C THR A 144 12.38 -5.88 -8.23
N GLU A 145 13.01 -4.97 -8.96
CA GLU A 145 12.37 -4.30 -10.10
C GLU A 145 12.01 -5.35 -11.16
N CYS A 146 10.82 -5.23 -11.77
CA CYS A 146 10.18 -6.33 -12.50
C CYS A 146 11.13 -7.12 -13.44
N GLY A 147 11.15 -8.44 -13.23
CA GLY A 147 11.96 -9.45 -13.91
C GLY A 147 11.55 -10.85 -13.41
N ASN A 148 12.35 -11.89 -13.70
CA ASN A 148 12.05 -13.24 -13.18
C ASN A 148 12.31 -13.31 -11.67
N VAL A 149 11.27 -13.63 -10.89
CA VAL A 149 11.40 -13.96 -9.46
C VAL A 149 12.26 -15.23 -9.36
N PRO A 150 13.36 -15.21 -8.57
CA PRO A 150 14.18 -16.41 -8.38
C PRO A 150 13.34 -17.58 -7.82
N PRO A 151 13.55 -18.82 -8.30
CA PRO A 151 12.70 -19.97 -7.94
C PRO A 151 12.78 -20.36 -6.45
N ASP A 152 13.86 -19.98 -5.78
CA ASP A 152 14.08 -20.17 -4.34
C ASP A 152 13.37 -19.11 -3.48
N ARG A 153 12.78 -18.08 -4.10
CA ARG A 153 12.10 -16.99 -3.42
C ARG A 153 10.60 -17.06 -3.61
N THR A 154 9.87 -16.64 -2.58
CA THR A 154 8.43 -16.45 -2.66
C THR A 154 8.13 -14.99 -2.93
N ALA A 155 7.44 -14.69 -4.03
CA ALA A 155 6.81 -13.40 -4.22
C ALA A 155 5.75 -13.22 -3.12
N THR A 156 5.88 -12.14 -2.35
CA THR A 156 4.93 -11.83 -1.27
C THR A 156 3.97 -10.72 -1.68
N TRP A 157 4.44 -9.76 -2.47
CA TRP A 157 3.62 -8.63 -2.92
C TRP A 157 4.07 -8.15 -4.30
N ASN A 158 3.11 -7.77 -5.13
CA ASN A 158 3.37 -6.90 -6.27
C ASN A 158 3.41 -5.45 -5.78
N CYS A 159 4.20 -4.61 -6.43
CA CYS A 159 4.33 -3.20 -6.06
C CYS A 159 4.31 -2.33 -7.30
N VAL A 160 3.72 -1.14 -7.17
CA VAL A 160 3.74 -0.11 -8.18
C VAL A 160 4.17 1.22 -7.57
N GLU A 161 4.98 1.99 -8.29
CA GLU A 161 5.24 3.39 -7.99
C GLU A 161 4.22 4.22 -8.76
N LEU A 162 3.51 5.12 -8.08
CA LEU A 162 2.48 5.95 -8.66
C LEU A 162 2.96 7.39 -8.83
N ASP A 163 2.60 7.99 -9.95
CA ASP A 163 2.49 9.45 -10.08
C ASP A 163 1.08 9.87 -9.68
N THR A 164 0.97 10.65 -8.62
CA THR A 164 -0.34 11.10 -8.11
C THR A 164 -0.71 12.48 -8.60
N ASP A 165 -0.04 13.06 -9.59
CA ASP A 165 -0.33 14.42 -10.07
C ASP A 165 -0.76 14.47 -11.54
N ASP A 166 -0.73 13.34 -12.25
CA ASP A 166 -1.02 13.27 -13.69
C ASP A 166 -2.54 13.24 -13.95
N GLU A 167 -3.12 14.40 -14.26
CA GLU A 167 -4.37 14.55 -15.04
C GLU A 167 -4.07 14.85 -16.52
#